data_AF-J3MGK0-F1
#
_entry.id   AF-J3MGK0-F1
#
_cell.length_a   1.000
_cell.length_b   1.000
_cell.length_c   1.000
_cell.angle_alpha   90.00
_cell.angle_beta   90.00
_cell.angle_gamma   90.00
#
_symmetry.space_group_name_H-M   'P 1'
#
loop_
_entity.id
_entity.type
_entity.pdbx_description
1 polymer ?
#
loop_
_entity_poly.entity_id
_entity_poly.type
_entity_poly.pdbx_seq_one_letter_code
_entity_poly.pdbx_strand_id
1 'polypeptide(L)' 'MASLSSSLLLTAAVLATLLAVGSCGTGLTFTLESKAPLNGPFSVRFLVKNGGYRVIDDVIPEEFKAGSVYKTSIQI' A
#
# COMPACT_ATOMS: atom_id res chain seq x y z
N MET A 1 -51.31 -6.97 -10.38
CA MET A 1 -49.94 -6.59 -9.99
C MET A 1 -49.16 -7.84 -9.61
N ALA A 2 -48.68 -8.59 -10.61
CA ALA A 2 -47.79 -9.72 -10.38
C ALA A 2 -46.36 -9.17 -10.26
N SER A 3 -46.03 -8.86 -9.01
CA SER A 3 -44.71 -8.94 -8.41
C SER A 3 -43.52 -8.39 -9.22
N LEU A 4 -43.14 -7.15 -8.90
CA LEU A 4 -41.84 -6.50 -9.15
C LEU A 4 -40.61 -7.29 -8.63
N SER A 5 -40.72 -8.59 -8.38
CA SER A 5 -39.78 -9.41 -7.62
C SER A 5 -38.62 -9.99 -8.43
N SER A 6 -38.68 -9.98 -9.77
CA SER A 6 -37.69 -10.69 -10.58
C SER A 6 -36.53 -9.83 -11.10
N SER A 7 -36.73 -8.52 -11.29
CA SER A 7 -35.72 -7.62 -11.88
C SER A 7 -34.73 -7.02 -10.85
N LEU A 8 -35.15 -6.88 -9.59
CA LEU A 8 -34.33 -6.36 -8.49
C LEU A 8 -33.26 -7.35 -8.00
N LEU A 9 -33.52 -8.67 -8.13
CA LEU A 9 -32.61 -9.70 -7.64
C LEU A 9 -31.36 -9.87 -8.52
N LEU A 10 -31.51 -9.74 -9.85
CA LEU A 10 -30.36 -9.83 -10.76
C LEU A 10 -29.41 -8.64 -10.62
N THR A 11 -29.92 -7.45 -10.32
CA THR A 11 -29.11 -6.23 -10.18
C THR A 11 -28.32 -6.20 -8.86
N ALA A 12 -28.89 -6.71 -7.76
CA ALA A 12 -28.17 -6.80 -6.48
C ALA A 12 -27.01 -7.83 -6.52
N ALA A 13 -27.19 -8.97 -7.19
CA ALA A 13 -26.17 -10.01 -7.28
C ALA A 13 -24.93 -9.59 -8.11
N VAL A 14 -25.13 -8.80 -9.17
CA VAL A 14 -24.03 -8.26 -10.00
C VAL A 14 -23.24 -7.19 -9.25
N LEU A 15 -23.89 -6.39 -8.40
CA LEU A 15 -23.20 -5.36 -7.60
C LEU A 15 -22.35 -5.97 -6.47
N ALA A 16 -22.79 -7.08 -5.88
CA ALA A 16 -22.07 -7.77 -4.82
C ALA A 16 -20.78 -8.47 -5.31
N THR A 17 -20.72 -8.93 -6.56
CA THR A 17 -19.50 -9.54 -7.13
C THR A 17 -18.47 -8.52 -7.60
N LEU A 18 -18.85 -7.28 -7.93
CA LEU A 18 -17.91 -6.22 -8.33
C LEU A 18 -17.15 -5.63 -7.13
N LEU A 19 -17.75 -5.63 -5.92
CA LEU A 19 -17.14 -5.03 -4.72
C LEU A 19 -16.09 -5.92 -4.04
N ALA A 20 -15.99 -7.20 -4.41
CA ALA A 20 -15.07 -8.16 -3.76
C ALA A 20 -13.71 -8.32 -4.44
N VAL A 21 -13.49 -7.71 -5.61
CA VAL A 21 -12.21 -7.74 -6.33
C VAL A 21 -11.66 -6.32 -6.42
N GLY A 22 -10.75 -5.96 -5.50
CA GLY A 22 -9.84 -4.84 -5.76
C GLY A 22 -9.61 -3.81 -4.66
N SER A 23 -9.91 -4.09 -3.38
CA SER A 23 -9.27 -3.33 -2.28
C SER A 23 -7.97 -4.03 -1.85
N CYS A 24 -7.06 -4.25 -2.79
CA CYS A 24 -5.66 -4.37 -2.43
C CYS A 24 -5.09 -2.97 -2.61
N GLY A 25 -4.88 -2.26 -1.49
CA GLY A 25 -4.12 -1.01 -1.54
C GLY A 25 -2.79 -1.31 -2.22
N THR A 26 -2.58 -0.76 -3.41
CA THR A 26 -1.39 -1.00 -4.20
C THR A 26 -0.17 -0.66 -3.37
N GLY A 27 0.55 -1.68 -2.88
CA GLY A 27 1.83 -1.49 -2.22
C GLY A 27 2.79 -0.81 -3.20
N LEU A 28 3.33 0.34 -2.82
CA LEU A 28 4.36 1.01 -3.60
C LEU A 28 5.70 0.32 -3.31
N THR A 29 6.30 -0.28 -4.33
CA THR A 29 7.63 -0.90 -4.24
C THR A 29 8.66 -0.01 -4.91
N PHE A 30 9.76 0.25 -4.20
CA PHE A 30 10.90 1.02 -4.70
C PHE A 30 12.15 0.12 -4.73
N THR A 31 12.89 0.14 -5.84
CA THR A 31 14.13 -0.63 -6.01
C THR A 31 15.31 0.32 -6.14
N LEU A 32 16.37 0.06 -5.37
CA LEU A 32 17.61 0.83 -5.41
C LEU A 32 18.76 -0.14 -5.74
N GLU A 33 19.44 0.08 -6.86
CA GLU A 33 20.58 -0.73 -7.28
C GLU A 33 21.87 0.08 -7.16
N SER A 34 22.93 -0.57 -6.67
CA SER A 34 24.26 0.01 -6.53
C SER A 34 25.31 -1.02 -6.91
N LYS A 35 26.38 -0.57 -7.56
CA LYS A 35 27.56 -1.41 -7.86
C LYS A 35 28.37 -1.74 -6.61
N ALA A 36 28.36 -0.85 -5.61
CA ALA A 36 29.01 -1.05 -4.32
C ALA A 36 28.00 -1.57 -3.29
N PRO A 37 28.45 -2.31 -2.26
CA PRO A 37 27.59 -2.75 -1.16
C PRO A 37 26.87 -1.56 -0.51
N LEU A 38 25.56 -1.70 -0.32
CA LEU A 38 24.74 -0.74 0.42
C LEU A 38 24.90 -1.01 1.91
N ASN A 39 25.57 -0.12 2.63
CA ASN A 39 25.74 -0.22 4.08
C ASN A 39 24.59 0.48 4.79
N GLY A 40 23.97 -0.22 5.73
CA GLY A 40 22.95 0.35 6.61
C GLY A 40 23.57 1.01 7.85
N PRO A 41 22.71 1.52 8.76
CA PRO A 41 21.26 1.61 8.64
C PRO A 41 20.82 2.59 7.54
N PHE A 42 19.63 2.39 6.97
CA PHE A 42 19.11 3.23 5.88
C PHE A 42 18.11 4.26 6.38
N SER A 43 18.33 5.52 6.01
CA SER A 43 17.35 6.61 6.10
C SER A 43 16.51 6.71 4.82
N VAL A 44 15.23 7.07 4.97
CA VAL A 44 14.31 7.25 3.84
C VAL A 44 13.77 8.67 3.83
N ARG A 45 13.83 9.33 2.66
CA ARG A 45 13.18 10.61 2.40
C ARG A 45 12.16 10.46 1.28
N PHE A 46 10.93 10.93 1.51
CA PHE A 46 9.89 10.98 0.48
C PHE A 46 9.17 12.33 0.47
N LEU A 47 8.60 12.66 -0.69
CA LEU A 47 7.77 13.84 -0.89
C LEU A 47 6.31 13.42 -0.89
N VAL A 48 5.52 13.99 0.01
CA VAL A 48 4.06 13.83 0.02
C VAL A 48 3.46 14.89 -0.91
N LYS A 49 2.57 14.48 -1.82
CA LYS A 49 1.84 15.41 -2.69
C LYS A 49 1.11 16.44 -1.82
N ASN A 50 1.44 17.72 -2.01
CA ASN A 50 0.93 18.85 -1.21
C ASN A 50 1.30 18.81 0.30
N GLY A 51 2.05 17.82 0.78
CA GLY A 51 2.42 17.64 2.19
C GLY A 51 3.88 17.92 2.51
N GLY A 52 4.71 18.18 1.48
CA GLY A 52 6.14 18.45 1.62
C GLY A 52 6.97 17.20 1.92
N TYR A 53 8.22 17.39 2.32
CA TYR A 53 9.15 16.29 2.58
C TYR A 53 8.93 15.67 3.95
N ARG A 54 9.16 14.36 4.04
CA ARG A 54 9.36 13.62 5.28
C ARG A 54 10.69 12.90 5.19
N VAL A 55 11.43 12.90 6.30
CA VAL A 55 12.69 12.19 6.45
C VAL A 55 12.55 11.30 7.68
N ILE A 56 12.91 10.04 7.55
CA ILE A 56 13.09 9.13 8.66
C ILE A 56 14.51 8.63 8.61
N ASP A 57 15.25 8.90 9.68
CA ASP A 57 16.59 8.40 9.84
C ASP A 57 16.61 6.99 10.43
N ASP A 58 17.57 6.17 9.98
CA ASP A 58 17.88 4.84 10.50
C ASP A 58 16.67 3.87 10.58
N VAL A 59 15.71 3.98 9.65
CA VAL A 59 14.46 3.20 9.66
C VAL A 59 14.66 1.73 9.32
N ILE A 60 15.61 1.41 8.44
CA ILE A 60 15.93 0.02 8.09
C ILE A 60 17.29 -0.31 8.73
N PRO A 61 17.34 -1.28 9.66
CA PRO A 61 18.59 -1.64 10.31
C PRO A 61 19.56 -2.30 9.34
N GLU A 62 20.86 -2.27 9.66
CA GLU A 62 21.90 -2.93 8.85
C GLU A 62 21.61 -4.43 8.63
N GLU A 63 21.13 -5.12 9.66
CA GLU A 63 20.81 -6.55 9.61
C GLU A 63 19.38 -6.87 9.14
N PHE A 64 18.78 -6.02 8.29
CA PHE A 64 17.40 -6.20 7.87
C PHE A 64 17.11 -7.58 7.27
N LYS A 65 15.88 -8.06 7.44
CA LYS A 65 15.44 -9.37 6.94
C LYS A 65 14.30 -9.20 5.94
N ALA A 66 14.40 -9.88 4.80
CA ALA A 66 13.35 -9.88 3.79
C ALA A 66 12.01 -10.33 4.41
N GLY A 67 10.92 -9.66 4.03
CA GLY A 67 9.58 -9.91 4.58
C GLY A 67 9.30 -9.27 5.95
N SER A 68 10.29 -8.64 6.60
CA SER A 68 10.06 -7.89 7.84
C SER A 68 9.39 -6.55 7.57
N VAL A 69 8.54 -6.11 8.51
CA VAL A 69 7.87 -4.81 8.46
C VAL A 69 8.52 -3.88 9.48
N TYR A 70 9.16 -2.81 9.00
CA TYR A 70 9.74 -1.75 9.83
C TYR A 70 8.76 -0.59 9.94
N LYS A 71 8.14 -0.42 11.11
CA LYS A 71 7.13 0.61 11.36
C LYS A 71 7.78 1.89 11.88
N THR A 72 7.31 3.04 11.42
CA THR A 72 7.72 4.36 11.91
C THR A 72 6.50 5.08 12.47
N SER A 73 6.73 6.08 13.33
CA SER A 73 5.66 6.92 13.90
C SER A 73 5.24 8.07 12.98
N ILE A 74 5.68 8.09 11.71
CA ILE A 74 5.31 9.15 10.77
C ILE A 74 3.85 9.01 10.37
N GLN A 75 3.11 10.09 10.56
CA GLN A 75 1.76 10.27 10.05
C GLN A 75 1.84 11.12 8.77
N ILE A 76 1.09 10.71 7.75
CA ILE A 76 1.00 11.37 6.44
C ILE A 76 -0.26 12.24 6.41
#